data_AF-A0A845UJ95-F1
#
_entry.id   AF-A0A845UJ95-F1
#
_cell.length_a   1.000
_cell.length_b   1.000
_cell.length_c   1.000
_cell.angle_alpha   90.00
_cell.angle_beta   90.00
_cell.angle_gamma   90.00
#
_symmetry.space_group_name_H-M   'P 1'
#
loop_
_entity.id
_entity.type
_entity.pdbx_description
1 polymer ?
#
loop_
_entity_poly.entity_id
_entity_poly.type
_entity_poly.pdbx_seq_one_letter_code
_entity_poly.pdbx_strand_id
1 'polypeptide(L)'
;MTVWNWIQQNADGANVLLNGLMVLVWVIYLQLLLVSFARQRRSVLHLDLGVATDENARCILTNMGSEPIYIAAIVVELCYSSATHSFIVTDRKEMPVEEANRPLERTTKGPLGSGEALDIGSFNDLADRTRGSDAEANILDDLVSVAVTAIAASNQAQKLVGAYKRFNISRSEQIRRFRADSVTTRQLRGPLNRRRFEALLTELDTQ
;
A
#
# COMPACT_ATOMS: atom_id res chain seq x y z
N MET A 1 -2.75 64.12 -30.28
CA MET A 1 -3.11 62.74 -30.66
C MET A 1 -4.04 62.20 -29.59
N THR A 2 -5.27 61.85 -29.94
CA THR A 2 -6.24 61.28 -29.00
C THR A 2 -5.83 59.85 -28.64
N VAL A 3 -6.10 59.42 -27.40
CA VAL A 3 -5.86 58.04 -26.93
C VAL A 3 -6.47 57.00 -27.89
N TRP A 4 -7.57 57.36 -28.55
CA TRP A 4 -8.23 56.58 -29.59
C TRP A 4 -7.34 56.25 -30.81
N ASN A 5 -6.56 57.22 -31.31
CA ASN A 5 -5.65 56.99 -32.43
C ASN A 5 -4.46 56.09 -32.05
N TRP A 6 -4.00 56.17 -30.79
CA TRP A 6 -2.92 55.31 -30.30
C TRP A 6 -3.39 53.85 -30.15
N ILE A 7 -4.62 53.65 -29.67
CA ILE A 7 -5.25 52.32 -29.59
C ILE A 7 -5.41 51.72 -30.98
N GLN A 8 -5.88 52.49 -31.98
CA GLN A 8 -6.02 51.96 -33.34
C GLN A 8 -4.68 51.60 -34.00
N GLN A 9 -3.61 52.37 -33.78
CA GLN A 9 -2.29 52.04 -34.33
C GLN A 9 -1.62 50.82 -33.69
N ASN A 10 -1.94 50.51 -32.43
CA ASN A 10 -1.34 49.40 -31.68
C ASN A 10 -2.33 48.27 -31.37
N ALA A 11 -3.52 48.31 -31.97
CA ALA A 11 -4.61 47.37 -31.70
C ALA A 11 -4.20 45.91 -31.93
N ASP A 12 -3.40 45.65 -32.96
CA ASP A 12 -2.90 44.31 -33.27
C ASP A 12 -1.94 43.80 -32.20
N GLY A 13 -1.01 44.63 -31.75
CA GLY A 13 -0.08 44.30 -30.66
C GLY A 13 -0.80 44.06 -29.34
N ALA A 14 -1.79 44.89 -29.01
CA ALA A 14 -2.63 44.72 -27.83
C ALA A 14 -3.45 43.42 -27.89
N ASN A 15 -4.01 43.08 -29.06
CA ASN A 15 -4.74 41.83 -29.26
C ASN A 15 -3.83 40.60 -29.10
N VAL A 16 -2.62 40.60 -29.66
CA VAL A 16 -1.66 39.51 -29.49
C VAL A 16 -1.32 39.33 -28.00
N LEU A 17 -1.12 40.42 -27.27
CA LEU A 17 -0.80 40.39 -25.85
C LEU A 17 -1.98 39.86 -25.01
N LEU A 18 -3.21 40.32 -25.28
CA LEU A 18 -4.42 39.84 -24.63
C LEU A 18 -4.68 38.35 -24.90
N ASN A 19 -4.50 37.90 -26.15
CA ASN A 19 -4.61 36.47 -26.49
C ASN A 19 -3.50 35.65 -25.81
N GLY A 20 -2.27 36.17 -25.75
CA GLY A 20 -1.17 35.53 -25.03
C GLY A 20 -1.46 35.36 -23.53
N LEU A 21 -2.00 36.40 -22.89
CA LEU A 21 -2.48 36.35 -21.51
C LEU A 21 -3.61 35.33 -21.33
N MET A 22 -4.57 35.29 -22.26
CA MET A 22 -5.65 34.31 -22.24
C MET A 22 -5.10 32.88 -22.29
N VAL A 23 -4.18 32.59 -23.21
CA VAL A 23 -3.53 31.27 -23.32
C VAL A 23 -2.75 30.95 -22.04
N LEU A 24 -2.05 31.91 -21.44
CA LEU A 24 -1.32 31.71 -20.20
C LEU A 24 -2.26 31.33 -19.04
N VAL A 25 -3.41 31.98 -18.92
CA VAL A 25 -4.44 31.61 -17.93
C VAL A 25 -4.92 30.18 -18.16
N TRP A 26 -5.19 29.80 -19.41
CA TRP A 26 -5.57 28.42 -19.74
C TRP A 26 -4.49 27.40 -19.40
N VAL A 27 -3.21 27.71 -19.66
CA VAL A 27 -2.08 26.85 -19.29
C VAL A 27 -1.99 26.67 -17.78
N ILE A 28 -2.14 27.75 -17.01
CA ILE A 28 -2.17 27.67 -15.54
C ILE A 28 -3.34 26.79 -15.07
N TYR A 29 -4.52 26.99 -15.64
CA TYR A 29 -5.71 26.21 -15.29
C TYR A 29 -5.52 24.72 -15.61
N LEU A 30 -4.99 24.41 -16.80
CA LEU A 30 -4.67 23.04 -17.20
C LEU A 30 -3.63 22.42 -16.26
N GLN A 31 -2.59 23.16 -15.89
CA GLN A 31 -1.57 22.70 -14.97
C GLN A 31 -2.16 22.36 -13.59
N LEU A 32 -3.00 23.24 -13.05
CA LEU A 32 -3.70 23.01 -11.78
C LEU A 32 -4.60 21.78 -11.84
N LEU A 33 -5.33 21.63 -12.95
CA LEU A 33 -6.20 20.48 -13.19
C LEU A 33 -5.37 19.19 -13.22
N LEU A 34 -4.28 19.14 -13.99
CA LEU A 34 -3.40 17.98 -14.08
C LEU A 34 -2.79 17.59 -12.73
N VAL A 35 -2.32 18.55 -11.95
CA VAL A 35 -1.76 18.29 -10.60
C VAL A 35 -2.85 17.77 -9.66
N SER A 36 -4.05 18.34 -9.71
CA SER A 36 -5.18 17.89 -8.89
C SER A 36 -5.57 16.44 -9.22
N PHE A 37 -5.79 16.14 -10.51
CA PHE A 37 -6.12 14.79 -10.98
C PHE A 37 -5.02 13.78 -10.62
N ALA A 38 -3.74 14.13 -10.82
CA ALA A 38 -2.62 13.26 -10.48
C ALA A 38 -2.48 13.00 -8.98
N ARG A 39 -2.89 13.96 -8.12
CA ARG A 39 -2.86 13.80 -6.66
C ARG A 39 -4.03 12.93 -6.17
N GLN A 40 -5.23 13.14 -6.71
CA GLN A 40 -6.43 12.41 -6.31
C GLN A 40 -6.34 10.91 -6.61
N ARG A 41 -5.67 10.49 -7.70
CA ARG A 41 -5.57 9.08 -8.13
C ARG A 41 -4.44 8.27 -7.49
N ARG A 42 -3.77 8.80 -6.45
CA ARG A 42 -2.69 8.05 -5.79
C ARG A 42 -3.28 6.96 -4.91
N SER A 43 -3.02 5.69 -5.24
CA SER A 43 -3.29 4.55 -4.37
C SER A 43 -2.43 4.63 -3.11
N VAL A 44 -3.04 4.81 -1.94
CA VAL A 44 -2.33 4.86 -0.66
C VAL A 44 -2.77 3.65 0.15
N LEU A 45 -1.84 2.74 0.41
CA LEU A 45 -2.08 1.59 1.27
C LEU A 45 -1.53 1.86 2.66
N HIS A 46 -2.33 1.64 3.68
CA HIS A 46 -1.93 1.80 5.07
C HIS A 46 -1.94 0.44 5.76
N LEU A 47 -0.82 0.07 6.35
CA LEU A 47 -0.71 -1.08 7.25
C LEU A 47 -0.77 -0.55 8.66
N ASP A 48 -1.56 -1.17 9.53
CA ASP A 48 -1.52 -0.86 10.95
C ASP A 48 -1.83 -2.06 11.85
N LEU A 49 -1.49 -1.91 13.13
CA LEU A 49 -1.93 -2.85 14.15
C LEU A 49 -3.37 -2.54 14.55
N GLY A 50 -4.18 -3.59 14.71
CA GLY A 50 -5.50 -3.49 15.30
C GLY A 50 -5.46 -3.09 16.77
N VAL A 51 -6.61 -3.18 17.44
CA VAL A 51 -6.79 -2.70 18.82
C VAL A 51 -5.88 -3.41 19.84
N ALA A 52 -5.51 -4.67 19.58
CA ALA A 52 -4.58 -5.42 20.42
C ALA A 52 -3.13 -5.07 20.10
N THR A 53 -2.31 -4.86 21.14
CA THR A 53 -0.86 -4.59 21.04
C THR A 53 -0.02 -5.80 21.51
N ASP A 54 -0.68 -6.86 21.97
CA ASP A 54 -0.06 -8.10 22.43
C ASP A 54 0.18 -9.09 21.28
N GLU A 55 0.44 -10.36 21.58
CA GLU A 55 0.64 -11.42 20.59
C GLU A 55 -0.57 -11.73 19.70
N ASN A 56 -1.76 -11.28 20.11
CA ASN A 56 -2.97 -11.33 19.29
C ASN A 56 -3.17 -10.04 18.47
N ALA A 57 -2.17 -9.15 18.43
CA ALA A 57 -2.18 -7.98 17.56
C ALA A 57 -2.37 -8.41 16.10
N ARG A 58 -3.49 -7.98 15.52
CA ARG A 58 -3.83 -8.24 14.12
C ARG A 58 -3.27 -7.16 13.22
N CYS A 59 -2.72 -7.55 12.08
CA CYS A 59 -2.26 -6.60 11.07
C CYS A 59 -3.39 -6.32 10.08
N ILE A 60 -3.73 -5.04 9.91
CA ILE A 60 -4.81 -4.58 9.05
C ILE A 60 -4.21 -3.78 7.89
N LEU A 61 -4.63 -4.11 6.67
CA LEU A 61 -4.31 -3.37 5.46
C LEU A 61 -5.53 -2.57 4.99
N THR A 62 -5.42 -1.24 5.01
CA THR A 62 -6.48 -0.34 4.58
C THR A 62 -6.12 0.35 3.27
N ASN A 63 -7.06 0.37 2.32
CA ASN A 63 -6.92 1.22 1.13
C ASN A 63 -7.38 2.64 1.46
N MET A 64 -6.44 3.55 1.64
CA MET A 64 -6.69 4.99 1.79
C MET A 64 -6.66 5.74 0.45
N GLY A 65 -6.49 5.04 -0.67
CA GLY A 65 -6.67 5.59 -2.00
C GLY A 65 -8.15 5.79 -2.34
N SER A 66 -8.42 6.70 -3.28
CA SER A 66 -9.78 7.01 -3.76
C SER A 66 -10.34 5.99 -4.75
N GLU A 67 -9.51 5.06 -5.23
CA GLU A 67 -9.86 4.06 -6.24
C GLU A 67 -9.69 2.65 -5.68
N PRO A 68 -10.50 1.67 -6.16
CA PRO A 68 -10.31 0.27 -5.80
C PRO A 68 -8.99 -0.26 -6.36
N ILE A 69 -8.38 -1.17 -5.59
CA ILE A 69 -7.12 -1.85 -5.94
C ILE A 69 -7.31 -3.35 -5.79
N TYR A 70 -6.48 -4.15 -6.46
CA TYR A 70 -6.51 -5.60 -6.31
C TYR A 70 -5.29 -6.07 -5.52
N ILE A 71 -5.48 -6.68 -4.36
CA ILE A 71 -4.38 -7.26 -3.57
C ILE A 71 -3.91 -8.53 -4.27
N ALA A 72 -2.66 -8.52 -4.73
CA ALA A 72 -2.04 -9.62 -5.47
C ALA A 72 -1.32 -10.60 -4.54
N ALA A 73 -0.60 -10.07 -3.56
CA ALA A 73 0.12 -10.87 -2.57
C ALA A 73 0.39 -10.05 -1.30
N ILE A 74 0.51 -10.74 -0.17
CA ILE A 74 1.06 -10.19 1.07
C ILE A 74 2.27 -11.02 1.45
N VAL A 75 3.42 -10.36 1.60
CA VAL A 75 4.68 -10.97 2.01
C VAL A 75 4.95 -10.58 3.45
N VAL A 76 5.28 -11.56 4.28
CA VAL A 76 5.64 -11.37 5.68
C VAL A 76 7.08 -11.86 5.87
N GLU A 77 7.90 -11.01 6.46
CA GLU A 77 9.28 -11.29 6.82
C GLU A 77 9.39 -11.32 8.35
N LEU A 78 9.70 -12.49 8.90
CA LEU A 78 10.02 -12.68 10.31
C LEU A 78 11.53 -12.52 10.49
N CYS A 79 11.93 -11.46 11.19
CA CYS A 79 13.33 -11.16 11.47
C CYS A 79 13.69 -11.61 12.88
N TYR A 80 14.47 -12.68 12.96
CA TYR A 80 15.11 -13.16 14.19
C TYR A 80 16.48 -12.51 14.36
N SER A 81 17.07 -12.67 15.54
CA SER A 81 18.44 -12.23 15.81
C SER A 81 19.48 -12.90 14.90
N SER A 82 19.23 -14.15 14.49
CA SER A 82 20.16 -14.99 13.71
C SER A 82 19.83 -15.09 12.22
N ALA A 83 18.56 -14.94 11.84
CA ALA A 83 18.09 -15.18 10.48
C ALA A 83 16.83 -14.34 10.15
N THR A 84 16.53 -14.19 8.86
CA THR A 84 15.25 -13.64 8.40
C THR A 84 14.57 -14.66 7.53
N HIS A 85 13.31 -14.97 7.85
CA HIS A 85 12.48 -15.89 7.08
C HIS A 85 11.33 -15.13 6.44
N SER A 86 11.26 -15.18 5.11
CA SER A 86 10.18 -14.58 4.31
C SER A 86 9.20 -15.64 3.84
N PHE A 87 7.91 -15.38 3.96
CA PHE A 87 6.86 -16.21 3.38
C PHE A 87 5.71 -15.36 2.86
N ILE A 88 4.87 -15.99 2.05
CA ILE A 88 3.80 -15.31 1.35
C ILE A 88 2.48 -15.80 1.93
N VAL A 89 1.64 -14.86 2.31
CA VAL A 89 0.34 -15.09 2.93
C VAL A 89 -0.69 -15.15 1.81
N THR A 90 -0.96 -16.37 1.31
CA THR A 90 -1.91 -16.61 0.22
C THR A 90 -3.31 -17.01 0.69
N ASP A 91 -3.41 -17.79 1.78
CA ASP A 91 -4.67 -18.36 2.27
C ASP A 91 -4.98 -18.01 3.72
N ARG A 92 -6.24 -17.63 3.99
CA ARG A 92 -6.79 -17.41 5.33
C ARG A 92 -7.26 -18.76 5.88
N LYS A 93 -6.38 -19.47 6.61
CA LYS A 93 -6.68 -20.79 7.20
C LYS A 93 -7.62 -20.73 8.43
N GLU A 94 -7.99 -19.53 8.89
CA GLU A 94 -8.69 -19.31 10.17
C GLU A 94 -10.23 -19.37 10.12
N MET A 95 -10.87 -19.38 8.94
CA MET A 95 -12.34 -19.56 8.88
C MET A 95 -12.70 -21.04 8.69
N PRO A 96 -13.43 -21.66 9.64
CA PRO A 96 -14.07 -22.95 9.41
C PRO A 96 -14.90 -22.91 8.12
N VAL A 97 -14.89 -24.00 7.35
CA VAL A 97 -15.59 -24.12 6.06
C VAL A 97 -17.08 -23.77 6.15
N GLU A 98 -17.65 -23.84 7.36
CA GLU A 98 -19.07 -23.62 7.64
C GLU A 98 -19.46 -22.14 7.83
N GLU A 99 -18.51 -21.22 8.08
CA GLU A 99 -18.80 -19.79 8.34
C GLU A 99 -18.51 -18.85 7.15
N ALA A 100 -17.80 -19.33 6.11
CA ALA A 100 -17.50 -18.52 4.93
C ALA A 100 -18.66 -18.58 3.91
N ASN A 101 -19.41 -17.49 3.78
CA ASN A 101 -20.51 -17.41 2.80
C ASN A 101 -20.00 -17.21 1.37
N ARG A 102 -18.73 -16.79 1.17
CA ARG A 102 -18.11 -16.58 -0.14
C ARG A 102 -16.67 -17.11 -0.20
N PRO A 103 -16.23 -17.74 -1.32
CA PRO A 103 -14.84 -18.18 -1.50
C PRO A 103 -13.79 -17.07 -1.37
N LEU A 104 -14.18 -15.82 -1.65
CA LEU A 104 -13.33 -14.62 -1.51
C LEU A 104 -12.99 -14.27 -0.05
N GLU A 105 -13.76 -14.74 0.92
CA GLU A 105 -13.51 -14.48 2.36
C GLU A 105 -12.34 -15.31 2.91
N ARG A 106 -11.90 -16.33 2.16
CA ARG A 106 -10.84 -17.27 2.53
C ARG A 106 -9.48 -16.96 1.93
N THR A 107 -9.38 -15.92 1.10
CA THR A 107 -8.10 -15.52 0.49
C THR A 107 -7.71 -14.11 0.91
N THR A 108 -6.42 -13.90 1.11
CA THR A 108 -5.85 -12.58 1.34
C THR A 108 -5.69 -11.80 0.02
N LYS A 109 -6.06 -12.41 -1.12
CA LYS A 109 -6.08 -11.80 -2.45
C LYS A 109 -7.49 -11.34 -2.80
N GLY A 110 -7.61 -10.23 -3.51
CA GLY A 110 -8.92 -9.77 -3.96
C GLY A 110 -9.02 -8.25 -4.13
N PRO A 111 -10.16 -7.77 -4.66
CA PRO A 111 -10.43 -6.35 -4.75
C PRO A 111 -10.61 -5.74 -3.36
N LEU A 112 -10.01 -4.57 -3.15
CA LEU A 112 -10.14 -3.75 -1.95
C LEU A 112 -10.60 -2.35 -2.38
N GLY A 113 -11.83 -2.00 -2.01
CA GLY A 113 -12.45 -0.71 -2.29
C GLY A 113 -11.77 0.46 -1.56
N SER A 114 -12.12 1.68 -1.95
CA SER A 114 -11.63 2.89 -1.26
C SER A 114 -12.20 2.93 0.16
N GLY A 115 -11.31 3.07 1.16
CA GLY A 115 -11.66 3.09 2.58
C GLY A 115 -11.89 1.70 3.19
N GLU A 116 -11.86 0.63 2.40
CA GLU A 116 -12.00 -0.73 2.91
C GLU A 116 -10.70 -1.23 3.54
N ALA A 117 -10.86 -2.16 4.48
CA ALA A 117 -9.76 -2.78 5.22
C ALA A 117 -9.80 -4.30 5.07
N LEU A 118 -8.61 -4.88 4.92
CA LEU A 118 -8.35 -6.31 4.86
C LEU A 118 -7.58 -6.72 6.11
N ASP A 119 -8.12 -7.65 6.89
CA ASP A 119 -7.42 -8.26 8.02
C ASP A 119 -6.50 -9.38 7.52
N ILE A 120 -5.20 -9.22 7.76
CA ILE A 120 -4.14 -10.15 7.35
C ILE A 120 -4.06 -11.35 8.32
N GLY A 121 -4.46 -11.15 9.57
CA GLY A 121 -4.31 -12.12 10.67
C GLY A 121 -3.43 -11.60 11.81
N SER A 122 -3.34 -12.36 12.90
CA SER A 122 -2.45 -12.04 14.03
C SER A 122 -1.01 -12.44 13.73
N PHE A 123 -0.04 -11.85 14.43
CA PHE A 123 1.37 -12.27 14.28
C PHE A 123 1.60 -13.72 14.72
N ASN A 124 0.82 -14.24 15.66
CA ASN A 124 0.84 -15.65 16.00
C ASN A 124 0.41 -16.51 14.82
N ASP A 125 -0.69 -16.16 14.16
CA ASP A 125 -1.17 -16.91 12.99
C ASP A 125 -0.16 -16.86 11.84
N LEU A 126 0.48 -15.70 11.65
CA LEU A 126 1.54 -15.54 10.66
C LEU A 126 2.76 -16.39 11.01
N ALA A 127 3.19 -16.42 12.27
CA ALA A 127 4.30 -17.24 12.73
C ALA A 127 3.99 -18.75 12.59
N ASP A 128 2.78 -19.18 12.92
CA ASP A 128 2.36 -20.58 12.80
C ASP A 128 2.26 -21.06 11.35
N ARG A 129 1.96 -20.17 10.40
CA ARG A 129 1.96 -20.50 8.95
C ARG A 129 3.35 -20.77 8.39
N THR A 130 4.41 -20.36 9.09
CA THR A 130 5.80 -20.70 8.76
C THR A 130 6.17 -22.14 9.09
N ARG A 131 5.31 -22.89 9.80
CA ARG A 131 5.52 -24.30 10.13
C ARG A 131 5.42 -25.17 8.87
N GLY A 132 6.56 -25.67 8.40
CA GLY A 132 6.62 -27.08 8.01
C GLY A 132 6.40 -27.95 9.26
N SER A 133 5.89 -29.16 9.10
CA SER A 133 5.31 -30.00 10.17
C SER A 133 6.21 -30.38 11.37
N ASP A 134 7.44 -29.88 11.49
CA ASP A 134 8.41 -30.26 12.52
C ASP A 134 9.13 -29.02 13.08
N ALA A 135 8.73 -28.53 14.26
CA ALA A 135 9.58 -27.88 15.26
C ALA A 135 8.74 -27.37 16.45
N GLU A 136 8.80 -28.09 17.57
CA GLU A 136 8.40 -27.60 18.90
C GLU A 136 9.54 -26.76 19.51
N ALA A 137 9.43 -25.44 19.47
CA ALA A 137 10.00 -24.50 20.46
C ALA A 137 9.59 -23.06 20.12
N ASN A 138 9.38 -22.21 21.13
CA ASN A 138 8.89 -20.82 21.04
C ASN A 138 9.64 -19.94 20.02
N ILE A 139 9.21 -19.94 18.77
CA ILE A 139 9.74 -19.12 17.66
C ILE A 139 9.73 -17.62 18.02
N LEU A 140 8.72 -17.18 18.77
CA LEU A 140 8.55 -15.79 19.17
C LEU A 140 9.56 -15.30 20.23
N ASP A 141 10.34 -16.19 20.85
CA ASP A 141 11.32 -15.75 21.87
C ASP A 141 12.52 -15.01 21.25
N ASP A 142 12.97 -15.43 20.07
CA ASP A 142 14.11 -14.82 19.36
C ASP A 142 13.69 -13.83 18.24
N LEU A 143 12.38 -13.62 18.08
CA LEU A 143 11.84 -12.74 17.05
C LEU A 143 12.02 -11.27 17.44
N VAL A 144 12.76 -10.54 16.62
CA VAL A 144 13.11 -9.12 16.85
C VAL A 144 12.08 -8.20 16.22
N SER A 145 11.67 -8.51 14.98
CA SER A 145 10.69 -7.70 14.26
C SER A 145 9.97 -8.50 13.19
N VAL A 146 8.81 -8.00 12.79
CA VAL A 146 8.03 -8.50 11.66
C VAL A 146 7.89 -7.39 10.64
N ALA A 147 8.22 -7.65 9.38
CA ALA A 147 7.94 -6.74 8.29
C ALA A 147 6.83 -7.30 7.40
N VAL A 148 5.90 -6.42 7.01
CA VAL A 148 4.77 -6.77 6.15
C VAL A 148 4.84 -5.93 4.89
N THR A 149 4.80 -6.61 3.74
CA THR A 149 4.75 -6.00 2.42
C THR A 149 3.48 -6.42 1.70
N ALA A 150 2.54 -5.50 1.52
CA ALA A 150 1.36 -5.72 0.68
C ALA A 150 1.68 -5.30 -0.76
N ILE A 151 1.39 -6.16 -1.74
CA ILE A 151 1.54 -5.92 -3.16
C ILE A 151 0.15 -5.88 -3.80
N ALA A 152 -0.16 -4.81 -4.50
CA ALA A 152 -1.45 -4.61 -5.14
C ALA A 152 -1.29 -4.14 -6.59
N ALA A 153 -2.25 -4.51 -7.43
CA ALA A 153 -2.42 -3.99 -8.78
C ALA A 153 -3.44 -2.85 -8.78
N SER A 154 -3.06 -1.69 -9.29
CA SER A 154 -3.97 -0.57 -9.50
C SER A 154 -4.70 -0.72 -10.85
N ASN A 155 -6.02 -0.53 -10.84
CA ASN A 155 -6.91 -0.78 -11.97
C ASN A 155 -6.58 0.06 -13.22
N GLN A 156 -6.15 1.32 -13.06
CA GLN A 156 -5.94 2.21 -14.20
C GLN A 156 -4.51 2.25 -14.74
N ALA A 157 -3.52 1.88 -13.92
CA ALA A 157 -2.13 2.12 -14.26
C ALA A 157 -1.41 0.88 -14.79
N GLN A 158 -1.99 -0.32 -14.70
CA GLN A 158 -1.29 -1.60 -14.85
C GLN A 158 0.06 -1.60 -14.10
N LYS A 159 0.09 -0.90 -12.96
CA LYS A 159 1.28 -0.71 -12.14
C LYS A 159 1.03 -1.44 -10.83
N LEU A 160 1.96 -2.34 -10.53
CA LEU A 160 2.09 -2.88 -9.19
C LEU A 160 2.53 -1.76 -8.26
N VAL A 161 1.83 -1.65 -7.14
CA VAL A 161 2.14 -0.76 -6.03
C VAL A 161 2.34 -1.61 -4.80
N GLY A 162 3.27 -1.20 -3.93
CA GLY A 162 3.52 -1.89 -2.69
C GLY A 162 3.36 -0.97 -1.48
N ALA A 163 3.07 -1.58 -0.34
CA ALA A 163 3.04 -0.93 0.96
C ALA A 163 3.91 -1.75 1.91
N TYR A 164 4.80 -1.08 2.63
CA TYR A 164 5.73 -1.71 3.56
C TYR A 164 5.60 -1.08 4.95
N LYS A 165 5.51 -1.93 5.97
CA LYS A 165 5.61 -1.50 7.38
C LYS A 165 6.34 -2.55 8.19
N ARG A 166 7.17 -2.09 9.13
CA ARG A 166 7.89 -2.93 10.08
C ARG A 166 7.32 -2.74 11.48
N PHE A 167 7.22 -3.83 12.21
CA PHE A 167 6.74 -3.89 13.58
C PHE A 167 7.85 -4.50 14.43
N ASN A 168 8.36 -3.70 15.36
CA ASN A 168 9.39 -4.12 16.31
C ASN A 168 8.70 -4.76 17.51
N ILE A 169 9.30 -5.82 18.03
CA ILE A 169 8.79 -6.53 19.21
C ILE A 169 9.60 -6.08 20.41
N SER A 170 8.90 -5.63 21.45
CA SER A 170 9.53 -5.31 22.74
C SER A 170 8.88 -6.13 23.85
N ARG A 171 9.70 -6.61 24.78
CA ARG A 171 9.24 -7.36 25.95
C ARG A 171 9.07 -6.40 27.12
N SER A 172 7.86 -6.28 27.66
CA SER A 172 7.57 -5.45 28.82
C SER A 172 6.72 -6.24 29.80
N GLU A 173 7.23 -6.45 31.02
CA GLU A 173 6.49 -7.06 32.14
C GLU A 173 5.80 -8.40 31.80
N GLN A 174 6.55 -9.33 31.21
CA GLN A 174 6.09 -10.67 30.78
C GLN A 174 5.16 -10.70 29.55
N ILE A 175 4.71 -9.55 29.03
CA ILE A 175 3.87 -9.47 27.83
C ILE A 175 4.70 -8.95 26.64
N ARG A 176 4.64 -9.64 25.49
CA ARG A 176 5.25 -9.16 24.24
C ARG A 176 4.37 -8.07 23.66
N ARG A 177 4.96 -6.91 23.34
CA ARG A 177 4.25 -5.80 22.68
C ARG A 177 4.81 -5.55 21.30
N PHE A 178 3.91 -5.52 20.32
CA PHE A 178 4.22 -5.17 18.95
C PHE A 178 4.07 -3.66 18.78
N ARG A 179 5.09 -3.01 18.22
CA ARG A 179 5.05 -1.57 17.95
C ARG A 179 5.49 -1.32 16.52
N ALA A 180 4.69 -0.57 15.78
CA ALA A 180 5.08 -0.05 14.48
C ALA A 180 6.36 0.81 14.60
N ASP A 181 7.33 0.56 13.74
CA ASP A 181 8.57 1.34 13.64
C ASP A 181 8.31 2.77 13.16
N SER A 182 7.25 2.96 12.37
CA SER A 182 6.82 4.25 11.86
C SER A 182 5.31 4.43 11.93
N VAL A 183 4.87 5.67 12.17
CA VAL A 183 3.45 6.06 12.10
C VAL A 183 2.92 5.90 10.67
N THR A 184 3.75 6.20 9.67
CA THR A 184 3.36 6.13 8.26
C THR A 184 3.77 4.81 7.63
N THR A 185 2.96 4.33 6.68
CA THR A 185 3.30 3.16 5.85
C THR A 185 4.12 3.60 4.66
N ARG A 186 5.28 2.97 4.44
CA ARG A 186 6.17 3.28 3.34
C ARG A 186 5.55 2.78 2.03
N GLN A 187 5.29 3.69 1.09
CA GLN A 187 4.77 3.33 -0.23
C GLN A 187 5.92 2.92 -1.15
N LEU A 188 5.92 1.68 -1.61
CA LEU A 188 6.88 1.15 -2.57
C LEU A 188 6.33 1.37 -3.98
N ARG A 189 6.86 2.39 -4.66
CA ARG A 189 6.44 2.79 -6.01
C ARG A 189 7.64 2.88 -6.94
N GLY A 190 7.38 2.95 -8.24
CA GLY A 190 8.40 3.15 -9.27
C GLY A 190 8.86 1.87 -9.97
N PRO A 191 9.66 2.02 -11.04
CA PRO A 191 10.01 0.91 -11.94
C PRO A 191 10.89 -0.17 -11.29
N LEU A 192 11.75 0.20 -10.34
CA LEU A 192 12.60 -0.74 -9.61
C LEU A 192 11.78 -1.70 -8.73
N ASN A 193 10.91 -1.13 -7.89
CA ASN A 193 10.01 -1.92 -7.05
C ASN A 193 9.05 -2.77 -7.89
N ARG A 194 8.59 -2.25 -9.03
CA ARG A 194 7.76 -3.00 -9.97
C ARG A 194 8.45 -4.28 -10.45
N ARG A 195 9.71 -4.20 -10.91
CA ARG A 195 10.46 -5.39 -11.33
C ARG A 195 10.64 -6.39 -10.18
N ARG A 196 10.87 -5.92 -8.96
CA ARG A 196 10.96 -6.78 -7.77
C ARG A 196 9.64 -7.49 -7.48
N PHE A 197 8.51 -6.79 -7.59
CA PHE A 197 7.19 -7.38 -7.39
C PHE A 197 6.83 -8.37 -8.50
N GLU A 198 7.14 -8.06 -9.76
CA GLU A 198 6.95 -8.98 -10.88
C GLU A 198 7.76 -10.26 -10.69
N ALA A 199 9.04 -10.17 -10.31
CA ALA A 199 9.86 -11.36 -10.03
C ALA A 199 9.27 -12.23 -8.91
N LEU A 200 8.83 -11.60 -7.82
CA LEU A 200 8.25 -12.30 -6.67
C LEU A 200 6.89 -12.94 -7.00
N LEU A 201 6.06 -12.27 -7.79
CA LEU A 201 4.78 -12.82 -8.25
C LEU A 201 4.96 -13.94 -9.28
N THR A 202 5.97 -13.87 -10.15
CA THR A 202 6.27 -14.96 -11.09
C THR A 202 6.73 -16.23 -10.37
N GLU A 203 7.54 -16.09 -9.32
CA GLU A 203 7.99 -17.22 -8.49
C GLU A 203 6.79 -17.93 -7.82
N LEU A 204 5.75 -17.18 -7.46
CA LEU A 204 4.50 -17.70 -6.89
C LEU A 204 3.63 -18.49 -7.87
N ASP A 205 3.54 -18.09 -9.14
CA ASP A 205 2.70 -18.78 -10.12
C ASP A 205 3.29 -20.16 -10.53
N THR A 206 4.54 -20.42 -10.19
CA THR A 206 5.26 -21.69 -10.48
C THR A 206 5.24 -22.72 -9.35
N GLN A 207 4.72 -22.41 -8.16
CA GLN A 207 4.54 -23.35 -7.04
C GLN A 207 3.12 -23.90 -6.96
#